data_AF-S8DQ50-F1
#
_entry.id   AF-S8DQ50-F1
#
_cell.length_a   1.000
_cell.length_b   1.000
_cell.length_c   1.000
_cell.angle_alpha   90.00
_cell.angle_beta   90.00
_cell.angle_gamma   90.00
#
_symmetry.space_group_name_H-M   'P 1'
#
loop_
_entity.id
_entity.type
_entity.pdbx_description
1 polymer ?
#
loop_
_entity_poly.entity_id
_entity_poly.type
_entity_poly.pdbx_seq_one_letter_code
_entity_poly.pdbx_strand_id
1 'polypeptide(L)'
;MAELARNYHDKLQMEGLRPDRIEATREAIESITETASEEHIEKLKQNTTKEEVKDALKRSENGKAAGLDGIPYEFWKTLQRKYDACKEVPNPGFDCAELLCLVYKDIEDYGTDPTTGFAE
;
A
#
# COMPACT_ATOMS: atom_id res chain seq x y z
N MET A 1 -33.94 -5.66 26.04
CA MET A 1 -33.75 -5.12 24.66
C MET A 1 -32.30 -5.22 24.20
N ALA A 2 -31.32 -4.68 24.95
CA ALA A 2 -29.90 -4.81 24.60
C ALA A 2 -29.42 -6.27 24.47
N GLU A 3 -29.83 -7.16 25.38
CA GLU A 3 -29.48 -8.59 25.28
C GLU A 3 -30.11 -9.31 24.08
N LEU A 4 -31.32 -8.92 23.68
CA LEU A 4 -32.00 -9.51 22.53
C LEU A 4 -31.27 -9.13 21.23
N ALA A 5 -30.87 -7.86 21.12
CA ALA A 5 -30.07 -7.37 20.01
C ALA A 5 -28.67 -8.00 19.98
N ARG A 6 -27.99 -8.10 21.14
CA ARG A 6 -26.70 -8.80 21.27
C ARG A 6 -26.80 -10.24 20.79
N ASN A 7 -27.73 -11.01 21.34
CA ASN A 7 -27.88 -12.42 21.00
C ASN A 7 -28.30 -12.64 19.54
N TYR A 8 -29.03 -11.69 18.93
CA TYR A 8 -29.33 -11.71 17.50
C TYR A 8 -28.08 -11.49 16.65
N HIS A 9 -27.28 -10.45 16.96
CA HIS A 9 -26.06 -10.16 16.22
C HIS A 9 -24.96 -11.22 16.42
N ASP A 10 -24.82 -11.78 17.62
CA ASP A 10 -23.87 -12.87 17.89
C ASP A 10 -24.21 -14.13 17.07
N LYS A 11 -25.51 -14.45 16.93
CA LYS A 11 -25.96 -15.54 16.06
C LYS A 11 -25.70 -15.24 14.59
N LEU A 12 -25.96 -14.01 14.15
CA LEU A 12 -25.72 -13.57 12.77
C LEU A 12 -24.23 -13.67 12.39
N GLN A 13 -23.33 -13.36 13.32
CA GLN A 13 -21.88 -13.47 13.10
C GLN A 13 -21.41 -14.92 12.92
N MET A 14 -22.14 -15.89 13.45
CA MET A 14 -21.83 -17.31 13.33
C MET A 14 -22.52 -17.98 12.12
N GLU A 15 -23.46 -17.28 11.48
CA GLU A 15 -24.26 -17.81 10.38
C GLU A 15 -23.44 -17.80 9.08
N GLY A 16 -23.25 -18.98 8.47
CA GLY A 16 -22.45 -19.13 7.25
C GLY A 16 -20.93 -19.18 7.46
N LEU A 17 -20.44 -19.11 8.70
CA LEU A 17 -19.05 -19.40 9.01
C LEU A 17 -18.79 -20.90 8.83
N ARG A 18 -17.93 -21.27 7.87
CA ARG A 18 -17.34 -22.61 7.82
C ARG A 18 -16.39 -22.78 9.01
N PRO A 19 -16.53 -23.82 9.85
CA PRO A 19 -15.70 -24.02 11.03
C PRO A 19 -14.23 -24.31 10.70
N ASP A 20 -13.95 -24.72 9.46
CA ASP A 20 -12.64 -25.10 8.95
C ASP A 20 -12.06 -24.05 8.00
N ARG A 21 -11.94 -22.80 8.47
CA ARG A 21 -11.39 -21.67 7.69
C ARG A 21 -10.13 -22.02 6.90
N ILE A 22 -9.23 -22.82 7.50
CA ILE A 22 -7.99 -23.29 6.86
C ILE A 22 -8.28 -24.13 5.62
N GLU A 23 -9.21 -25.08 5.72
CA GLU A 23 -9.59 -25.97 4.63
C GLU A 23 -10.34 -25.19 3.54
N ALA A 24 -11.26 -24.31 3.91
CA ALA A 24 -11.95 -23.44 2.95
C ALA A 24 -10.98 -22.49 2.21
N THR A 25 -9.95 -21.97 2.90
CA THR A 25 -8.88 -21.19 2.26
C THR A 25 -8.04 -22.04 1.32
N ARG A 26 -7.71 -23.28 1.72
CA ARG A 26 -6.96 -24.22 0.88
C ARG A 26 -7.73 -24.57 -0.39
N GLU A 27 -9.00 -24.96 -0.26
CA GLU A 27 -9.90 -25.22 -1.39
C GLU A 27 -9.99 -24.03 -2.34
N ALA A 28 -10.11 -22.81 -1.80
CA ALA A 28 -10.18 -21.60 -2.61
C ALA A 28 -8.88 -21.36 -3.40
N ILE A 29 -7.71 -21.55 -2.77
CA ILE A 29 -6.42 -21.41 -3.45
C ILE A 29 -6.25 -22.49 -4.51
N GLU A 30 -6.57 -23.74 -4.21
CA GLU A 30 -6.49 -24.87 -5.14
C GLU A 30 -7.43 -24.71 -6.34
N SER A 31 -8.54 -23.97 -6.18
CA SER A 31 -9.48 -23.67 -7.27
C SER A 31 -8.97 -22.63 -8.28
N ILE A 32 -7.89 -21.92 -7.96
CA ILE A 32 -7.28 -20.91 -8.85
C ILE A 32 -6.36 -21.64 -9.84
N THR A 33 -6.84 -21.83 -11.07
CA THR A 33 -6.08 -22.51 -12.14
C THR A 33 -5.32 -21.56 -13.06
N GLU A 34 -5.68 -20.27 -13.05
CA GLU A 34 -5.11 -19.26 -13.93
C GLU A 34 -3.90 -18.60 -13.29
N THR A 35 -2.82 -18.46 -14.07
CA THR A 35 -1.65 -17.67 -13.70
C THR A 35 -1.67 -16.32 -14.41
N ALA A 36 -0.92 -15.34 -13.89
CA ALA A 36 -0.73 -14.09 -14.60
C ALA A 36 -0.19 -14.35 -16.03
N SER A 37 -0.72 -13.62 -17.02
CA SER A 37 -0.20 -13.69 -18.39
C SER A 37 1.25 -13.21 -18.45
N GLU A 38 1.99 -13.63 -19.47
CA GLU A 38 3.37 -13.16 -19.68
C GLU A 38 3.46 -11.63 -19.70
N GLU A 39 2.49 -10.95 -20.31
CA GLU A 39 2.40 -9.49 -20.33
C GLU A 39 2.27 -8.92 -18.90
N HIS A 40 1.43 -9.51 -18.05
CA HIS A 40 1.25 -9.05 -16.68
C HIS A 40 2.48 -9.34 -15.82
N ILE A 41 3.11 -10.50 -16.00
CA ILE A 41 4.36 -10.85 -15.32
C ILE A 41 5.44 -9.84 -15.68
N GLU A 42 5.55 -9.48 -16.96
CA GLU A 42 6.56 -8.53 -17.40
C GLU A 42 6.30 -7.12 -16.84
N LYS A 43 5.04 -6.69 -16.73
CA LYS A 43 4.70 -5.44 -16.03
C LYS A 43 5.07 -5.47 -14.55
N LEU A 44 4.82 -6.59 -13.86
CA LEU A 44 5.14 -6.73 -12.43
C LEU A 44 6.65 -6.75 -12.14
N LYS A 45 7.49 -7.04 -13.14
CA LYS A 45 8.95 -6.97 -13.02
C LYS A 45 9.52 -5.57 -13.20
N GLN A 46 8.70 -4.61 -13.66
CA GLN A 46 9.17 -3.25 -13.87
C GLN A 46 9.31 -2.54 -12.54
N ASN A 47 10.47 -1.92 -12.32
CA ASN A 47 10.71 -1.16 -11.10
C ASN A 47 9.79 0.06 -11.04
N THR A 48 9.44 0.45 -9.81
CA THR A 48 8.64 1.64 -9.56
C THR A 48 9.28 2.88 -10.18
N THR A 49 8.47 3.65 -10.90
CA THR A 49 8.89 4.90 -11.55
C THR A 49 8.60 6.11 -10.67
N LYS A 50 9.30 7.21 -10.94
CA LYS A 50 9.09 8.48 -10.23
C LYS A 50 7.70 9.05 -10.50
N GLU A 51 7.20 8.87 -11.73
CA GLU A 51 5.88 9.28 -12.17
C GLU A 51 4.79 8.56 -11.38
N GLU A 52 4.93 7.26 -11.15
CA GLU A 52 4.01 6.48 -10.32
C GLU A 52 4.01 6.96 -8.86
N VAL A 53 5.18 7.29 -8.30
CA VAL A 53 5.27 7.89 -6.96
C VAL A 53 4.53 9.23 -6.90
N LYS A 54 4.70 10.09 -7.91
CA LYS A 54 4.00 11.38 -7.99
C LYS A 54 2.49 11.21 -8.10
N ASP A 55 2.03 10.27 -8.92
CA ASP A 55 0.62 9.99 -9.11
C ASP A 55 -0.01 9.38 -7.87
N ALA A 56 0.69 8.47 -7.19
CA ALA A 56 0.29 7.92 -5.90
C ALA A 56 0.14 9.03 -4.85
N LEU A 57 1.16 9.90 -4.72
CA LEU A 57 1.13 11.02 -3.78
C LEU A 57 -0.02 11.99 -4.09
N LYS A 58 -0.30 12.27 -5.36
CA LYS A 58 -1.42 13.11 -5.78
C LYS A 58 -2.77 12.52 -5.37
N ARG A 59 -2.91 11.19 -5.48
CA ARG A 59 -4.13 10.43 -5.16
C ARG A 59 -4.33 10.16 -3.67
N SER A 60 -3.30 10.28 -2.83
CA SER A 60 -3.43 10.11 -1.38
C SER A 60 -4.51 11.04 -0.81
N GLU A 61 -5.31 10.60 0.16
CA GLU A 61 -6.39 11.42 0.70
C GLU A 61 -5.87 12.47 1.69
N ASN A 62 -6.42 13.68 1.61
CA ASN A 62 -6.20 14.72 2.60
C ASN A 62 -7.07 14.47 3.85
N GLY A 63 -6.61 14.93 5.02
CA GLY A 63 -7.35 14.86 6.27
C GLY A 63 -7.38 13.47 6.91
N LYS A 64 -6.60 12.52 6.41
CA LYS A 64 -6.37 11.25 7.10
C LYS A 64 -5.45 11.46 8.30
N ALA A 65 -5.64 10.62 9.31
CA ALA A 65 -4.69 10.53 10.41
C ALA A 65 -3.30 10.19 9.84
N ALA A 66 -2.28 10.88 10.35
CA ALA A 66 -0.91 10.57 10.00
C ALA A 66 -0.52 9.17 10.50
N GLY A 67 0.51 8.59 9.88
CA GLY A 67 1.06 7.31 10.27
C GLY A 67 1.81 7.37 11.61
N LEU A 68 2.58 6.32 11.90
CA LEU A 68 3.40 6.21 13.11
C LEU A 68 4.44 7.35 13.25
N ASP A 69 4.84 7.95 12.13
CA ASP A 69 5.77 9.07 12.07
C ASP A 69 5.11 10.43 12.39
N GLY A 70 3.78 10.49 12.43
CA GLY A 70 3.03 11.74 12.62
C GLY A 70 3.08 12.69 11.42
N ILE A 71 3.59 12.26 10.25
CA ILE A 71 3.72 13.10 9.07
C ILE A 71 2.50 12.92 8.15
N PRO A 72 1.69 13.97 7.93
CA PRO A 72 0.50 13.86 7.09
C PRO A 72 0.82 13.92 5.59
N TYR A 73 -0.05 13.38 4.73
CA TYR A 73 0.13 13.43 3.27
C TYR A 73 0.22 14.87 2.73
N GLU A 74 -0.41 15.84 3.37
CA GLU A 74 -0.35 17.26 3.02
C GLU A 74 1.07 17.81 3.09
N PHE A 75 1.90 17.30 4.01
CA PHE A 75 3.30 17.68 4.11
C PHE A 75 4.03 17.26 2.82
N TRP A 76 3.95 15.97 2.48
CA TRP A 76 4.58 15.40 1.29
C TRP A 76 4.09 16.06 0.00
N LYS A 77 2.77 16.25 -0.14
CA LYS A 77 2.17 16.97 -1.28
C LYS A 77 2.65 18.41 -1.38
N THR A 78 2.87 19.08 -0.26
CA THR A 78 3.36 20.46 -0.26
C THR A 78 4.84 20.52 -0.63
N LEU A 79 5.64 19.57 -0.15
CA LEU A 79 7.04 19.45 -0.49
C LEU A 79 7.22 19.20 -2.00
N GLN A 80 6.47 18.26 -2.56
CA GLN A 80 6.49 17.98 -4.00
C GLN A 80 6.06 19.19 -4.83
N ARG A 81 4.98 19.89 -4.44
CA ARG A 81 4.53 21.09 -5.13
C ARG A 81 5.58 22.20 -5.14
N LYS A 82 6.27 22.40 -4.01
CA LYS A 82 7.37 23.38 -3.91
C LYS A 82 8.51 23.00 -4.84
N TYR A 83 8.90 21.73 -4.86
CA TYR A 83 9.91 21.22 -5.76
C TYR A 83 9.53 21.43 -7.24
N ASP A 84 8.32 21.02 -7.64
CA ASP A 84 7.86 21.15 -9.03
C ASP A 84 7.83 22.61 -9.50
N ALA A 85 7.62 23.57 -8.58
CA ALA A 85 7.66 25.01 -8.88
C ALA A 85 9.08 25.57 -9.08
N CYS A 86 10.10 24.91 -8.53
CA CYS A 86 11.48 25.38 -8.56
C CYS A 86 12.45 24.45 -9.30
N LYS A 87 12.00 23.31 -9.84
CA LYS A 87 12.85 22.27 -10.43
C LYS A 87 13.76 22.75 -11.57
N GLU A 88 13.38 23.83 -12.26
CA GLU A 88 14.15 24.41 -13.37
C GLU A 88 15.20 25.44 -12.93
N VAL A 89 15.26 25.79 -11.64
CA VAL A 89 16.25 26.76 -11.14
C VAL A 89 17.57 26.06 -10.76
N PRO A 90 18.72 26.76 -10.81
CA PRO A 90 19.97 26.24 -10.28
C PRO A 90 19.81 25.92 -8.78
N ASN A 91 20.07 24.67 -8.41
CA ASN A 91 19.82 24.12 -7.07
C ASN A 91 18.33 24.15 -6.66
N PRO A 92 17.50 23.28 -7.28
CA PRO A 92 16.11 23.17 -6.90
C PRO A 92 15.99 22.69 -5.45
N GLY A 93 14.81 22.87 -4.86
CA GLY A 93 14.50 22.35 -3.54
C GLY A 93 14.57 20.82 -3.48
N PHE A 94 14.17 20.26 -2.34
CA PHE A 94 14.22 18.82 -2.11
C PHE A 94 13.19 18.05 -2.95
N ASP A 95 13.65 17.05 -3.72
CA ASP A 95 12.82 16.16 -4.54
C ASP A 95 12.40 14.92 -3.74
N CYS A 96 11.23 14.99 -3.09
CA CYS A 96 10.74 13.85 -2.31
C CYS A 96 10.32 12.65 -3.18
N ALA A 97 9.86 12.87 -4.42
CA ALA A 97 9.50 11.78 -5.31
C ALA A 97 10.72 10.98 -5.75
N GLU A 98 11.86 11.64 -6.00
CA GLU A 98 13.11 10.95 -6.30
C GLU A 98 13.58 10.12 -5.11
N LEU A 99 13.59 10.68 -3.89
CA LEU A 99 13.97 9.95 -2.69
C LEU A 99 13.14 8.68 -2.52
N LEU A 100 11.81 8.80 -2.60
CA LEU A 100 10.91 7.65 -2.42
C LEU A 100 11.10 6.61 -3.52
N CYS A 101 11.28 7.04 -4.78
CA CYS A 101 11.58 6.14 -5.89
C CYS A 101 12.88 5.36 -5.67
N LEU A 102 13.93 6.01 -5.14
CA LEU A 102 15.18 5.33 -4.78
C LEU A 102 14.97 4.28 -3.68
N VAL A 103 14.21 4.61 -2.64
CA VAL A 103 13.90 3.66 -1.55
C VAL A 103 13.09 2.46 -2.07
N TYR A 104 12.08 2.68 -2.91
CA TYR A 104 11.28 1.59 -3.46
C TYR A 104 12.12 0.68 -4.37
N LYS A 105 12.98 1.25 -5.21
CA LYS A 105 13.89 0.47 -6.06
C LYS A 105 14.86 -0.38 -5.24
N ASP A 106 15.40 0.18 -4.16
CA ASP A 106 16.28 -0.57 -3.26
C ASP A 106 15.55 -1.77 -2.64
N ILE A 107 14.31 -1.58 -2.20
CA ILE A 107 13.46 -2.66 -1.67
C ILE A 107 13.10 -3.68 -2.76
N GLU A 108 12.82 -3.25 -3.99
CA GLU A 108 12.51 -4.12 -5.12
C GLU A 108 13.71 -4.98 -5.53
N ASP A 109 14.90 -4.40 -5.54
CA ASP A 109 16.13 -5.07 -5.99
C ASP A 109 16.75 -5.97 -4.90
N TYR A 110 16.67 -5.57 -3.63
CA TYR A 110 17.38 -6.23 -2.52
C TYR A 110 16.47 -6.79 -1.42
N GLY A 111 15.18 -6.46 -1.42
CA GLY A 111 14.25 -6.81 -0.35
C GLY A 111 14.35 -5.89 0.86
N THR A 112 13.67 -6.27 1.94
CA THR A 112 13.67 -5.52 3.21
C THR A 112 14.57 -6.20 4.23
N ASP A 113 15.18 -5.44 5.13
CA ASP A 113 15.98 -6.00 6.21
C ASP A 113 15.06 -6.75 7.22
N PRO A 114 15.23 -8.06 7.42
CA PRO A 114 14.40 -8.87 8.31
C PRO A 114 14.36 -8.38 9.77
N THR A 115 15.38 -7.64 10.20
CA THR A 115 15.48 -7.13 11.58
C THR A 115 14.66 -5.87 11.83
N THR A 116 14.18 -5.22 10.77
CA THR A 116 13.44 -3.95 10.87
C THR A 116 11.95 -4.12 11.11
N GLY A 117 11.41 -5.34 10.91
CA GLY A 117 9.97 -5.60 10.98
C GLY A 117 9.16 -4.84 9.93
N PHE A 118 9.81 -4.34 8.85
CA PHE A 118 9.15 -3.50 7.85
C PHE A 118 8.02 -4.22 7.10
N ALA A 119 8.13 -5.55 6.92
CA ALA A 119 7.16 -6.38 6.21
C ALA A 119 6.32 -7.29 7.12
N GLU A 120 6.37 -7.07 8.44
CA GLU A 120 5.57 -7.81 9.45
C GLU A 120 4.24 -7.13 9.77
#